data_AF-A0A7C4H9V1-F1
#
_entry.id   AF-A0A7C4H9V1-F1
#
_cell.length_a   1.000
_cell.length_b   1.000
_cell.length_c   1.000
_cell.angle_alpha   90.00
_cell.angle_beta   90.00
_cell.angle_gamma   90.00
#
_symmetry.space_group_name_H-M   'P 1'
#
loop_
_entity.id
_entity.type
_entity.pdbx_description
1 polymer ?
#
loop_
_entity_poly.entity_id
_entity_poly.type
_entity_poly.pdbx_seq_one_letter_code
_entity_poly.pdbx_strand_id
1 'polypeptide(L)'
;MRKPDYRRLLTVLRREGEPDRVPFYEHFVDKEVMELILGETIPALSLNLSVDLKKKHILSLIRFYRKMGYDYVPFEIPLNLPRTNRL
;
A
#
# COMPACT_ATOMS: atom_id res chain seq x y z
N MET A 1 11.62 9.35 11.00
CA MET A 1 11.44 8.26 10.02
C MET A 1 12.13 8.66 8.73
N ARG A 2 12.77 7.71 8.03
CA ARG A 2 13.60 7.98 6.84
C ARG A 2 12.75 8.39 5.64
N LYS A 3 13.30 9.23 4.76
CA LYS A 3 12.68 9.60 3.48
C LYS A 3 12.72 8.40 2.51
N PRO A 4 11.57 7.96 1.93
CA PRO A 4 11.53 6.92 0.92
C PRO A 4 12.37 7.27 -0.32
N ASP A 5 12.98 6.26 -0.93
CA ASP A 5 13.57 6.30 -2.27
C ASP A 5 13.02 5.14 -3.10
N TYR A 6 12.01 5.46 -3.90
CA TYR A 6 11.27 4.50 -4.74
C TYR A 6 12.15 3.82 -5.80
N ARG A 7 13.35 4.34 -6.07
CA ARG A 7 14.28 3.75 -7.03
C ARG A 7 14.87 2.43 -6.53
N ARG A 8 15.00 2.22 -5.21
CA ARG A 8 15.55 0.96 -4.65
C ARG A 8 14.75 -0.25 -5.10
N LEU A 9 13.42 -0.18 -4.97
CA LEU A 9 12.56 -1.28 -5.35
C LEU A 9 12.66 -1.55 -6.86
N LEU A 10 12.73 -0.48 -7.68
CA LEU A 10 12.91 -0.62 -9.12
C LEU A 10 14.25 -1.27 -9.48
N THR A 11 15.36 -0.87 -8.85
CA THR A 11 16.68 -1.48 -9.05
C THR A 11 16.64 -2.99 -8.80
N VAL A 12 16.03 -3.42 -7.70
CA VAL A 12 15.90 -4.84 -7.35
C VAL A 12 15.01 -5.58 -8.34
N LEU A 13 13.82 -5.04 -8.64
CA LEU A 13 12.85 -5.68 -9.54
C LEU A 13 13.39 -5.82 -10.97
N ARG A 14 14.21 -4.86 -11.43
CA ARG A 14 14.82 -4.85 -12.76
C ARG A 14 16.19 -5.53 -12.82
N ARG A 15 16.76 -5.90 -11.66
CA ARG A 15 18.12 -6.45 -11.55
C ARG A 15 19.19 -5.51 -12.14
N GLU A 16 19.01 -4.21 -11.94
CA GLU A 16 19.88 -3.15 -12.48
C GLU A 16 21.04 -2.78 -11.54
N GLY A 17 21.27 -3.56 -10.49
CA GLY A 17 22.35 -3.35 -9.53
C GLY A 17 21.97 -3.76 -8.11
N GLU A 18 22.80 -3.35 -7.15
CA GLU A 18 22.56 -3.55 -5.72
C GLU A 18 22.07 -2.22 -5.09
N PRO A 19 20.93 -2.22 -4.38
CA PRO A 19 20.46 -1.02 -3.70
C PRO A 19 21.34 -0.70 -2.46
N ASP A 20 21.34 0.55 -2.01
CA ASP A 20 22.03 0.99 -0.77
C ASP A 20 21.49 0.32 0.51
N ARG A 21 20.39 -0.43 0.40
CA ARG A 21 19.82 -1.32 1.40
C ARG A 21 18.79 -2.25 0.77
N VAL A 22 18.48 -3.34 1.46
CA VAL A 22 17.35 -4.20 1.10
C VAL A 22 16.02 -3.43 1.25
N PRO A 23 15.22 -3.27 0.17
CA PRO A 23 13.87 -2.72 0.28
C PRO A 23 12.94 -3.75 0.90
N PHE A 24 12.05 -3.32 1.80
CA PHE A 24 10.99 -4.17 2.34
C PHE A 24 9.73 -4.05 1.49
N TYR A 25 9.04 -5.17 1.35
CA TYR A 25 7.74 -5.26 0.68
C TYR A 25 6.76 -5.99 1.60
N GLU A 26 5.69 -5.28 1.91
CA GLU A 26 4.49 -5.73 2.61
C GLU A 26 3.33 -5.90 1.63
N HIS A 27 2.71 -7.07 1.63
CA HIS A 27 1.60 -7.36 0.73
C HIS A 27 0.30 -6.74 1.23
N PHE A 28 0.04 -6.84 2.53
CA PHE A 28 -1.20 -6.34 3.12
C PHE A 28 -0.99 -5.91 4.57
N VAL A 29 -1.51 -4.73 4.93
CA VAL A 29 -1.50 -4.25 6.31
C VAL A 29 -2.93 -4.11 6.77
N ASP A 30 -3.21 -4.69 7.93
CA ASP A 30 -4.53 -4.58 8.54
C ASP A 30 -4.89 -3.12 8.85
N LYS A 31 -6.16 -2.80 8.59
CA LYS A 31 -6.75 -1.48 8.84
C LYS A 31 -6.47 -1.00 10.26
N GLU A 32 -6.61 -1.86 11.25
CA GLU A 32 -6.43 -1.52 12.68
C GLU A 32 -4.99 -1.07 12.97
N VAL A 33 -4.00 -1.71 12.34
CA VAL A 33 -2.59 -1.33 12.44
C VAL A 33 -2.34 0.04 11.80
N MET A 34 -2.94 0.29 10.63
CA MET A 34 -2.84 1.59 9.97
C MET A 34 -3.49 2.70 10.81
N GLU A 35 -4.69 2.46 11.35
CA GLU A 35 -5.42 3.40 12.20
C GLU A 35 -4.63 3.73 13.47
N LEU A 36 -4.03 2.73 14.11
CA LEU A 36 -3.17 2.91 15.28
C LEU A 36 -1.95 3.77 14.97
N ILE A 37 -1.26 3.52 13.86
CA ILE A 37 -0.03 4.24 13.48
C ILE A 37 -0.31 5.67 13.00
N LEU A 38 -1.46 5.89 12.35
CA LEU A 38 -1.86 7.20 11.85
C LEU A 38 -2.60 8.04 12.90
N GLY A 39 -3.20 7.41 13.90
CA GLY A 39 -4.00 8.09 14.93
C GLY A 39 -5.35 8.59 14.40
N GLU A 40 -5.90 7.94 13.38
CA GLU A 40 -7.16 8.35 12.74
C GLU A 40 -7.96 7.12 12.28
N THR A 41 -9.28 7.29 12.10
CA THR A 41 -10.13 6.26 11.53
C THR A 41 -10.14 6.31 10.00
N ILE A 42 -10.02 5.13 9.40
CA ILE A 42 -9.93 4.93 7.95
C ILE A 42 -11.21 4.25 7.47
N PRO A 43 -11.85 4.69 6.38
CA PRO A 43 -12.98 3.96 5.82
C PRO A 43 -12.57 2.56 5.37
N ALA A 44 -13.36 1.53 5.69
CA ALA A 44 -13.14 0.19 5.15
C ALA A 44 -13.41 0.19 3.65
N LEU A 45 -12.44 -0.22 2.83
CA LEU A 45 -12.56 -0.12 1.37
C LEU A 45 -13.66 -1.07 0.87
N SER A 46 -14.69 -0.50 0.24
CA SER A 46 -15.78 -1.23 -0.39
C SER A 46 -16.11 -0.59 -1.74
N LEU A 47 -16.55 -1.41 -2.69
CA LEU A 47 -16.97 -0.94 -4.03
C LEU A 47 -18.11 0.08 -3.94
N ASN A 48 -18.95 -0.03 -2.91
CA ASN A 48 -20.14 0.80 -2.70
C ASN A 48 -19.84 2.12 -1.97
N LEU A 49 -18.58 2.41 -1.63
CA LEU A 49 -18.22 3.69 -1.00
C LEU A 49 -18.37 4.87 -1.96
N SER A 50 -18.70 6.03 -1.39
CA SER A 50 -18.60 7.32 -2.09
C SER A 50 -17.17 7.61 -2.54
N VAL A 51 -17.03 8.43 -3.57
CA VAL A 51 -15.73 8.83 -4.13
C VAL A 51 -14.84 9.46 -3.04
N ASP A 52 -15.42 10.29 -2.17
CA ASP A 52 -14.68 10.96 -1.09
C ASP A 52 -14.14 9.97 -0.04
N LEU A 53 -14.93 8.94 0.31
CA LEU A 53 -14.48 7.92 1.27
C LEU A 53 -13.39 7.02 0.65
N LYS A 54 -13.50 6.69 -0.64
CA LYS A 54 -12.43 6.00 -1.39
C LYS A 54 -11.15 6.84 -1.41
N LYS A 55 -11.27 8.14 -1.69
CA LYS A 55 -10.14 9.07 -1.68
C LYS A 55 -9.50 9.17 -0.30
N LYS A 56 -10.31 9.26 0.77
CA LYS A 56 -9.80 9.25 2.16
C LYS A 56 -9.03 7.97 2.46
N HIS A 57 -9.55 6.81 2.06
CA HIS A 57 -8.84 5.54 2.24
C HIS A 57 -7.48 5.54 1.53
N ILE A 58 -7.44 5.87 0.23
CA ILE A 58 -6.20 5.90 -0.57
C ILE A 58 -5.18 6.89 0.02
N LEU A 59 -5.61 8.07 0.43
CA LEU A 59 -4.72 9.06 1.05
C LEU A 59 -4.16 8.56 2.40
N SER A 60 -4.95 7.80 3.16
CA SER A 60 -4.48 7.18 4.41
C SER A 60 -3.44 6.09 4.13
N LEU A 61 -3.66 5.28 3.09
CA LEU A 61 -2.67 4.30 2.61
C LEU A 61 -1.34 4.96 2.23
N ILE A 62 -1.38 6.02 1.41
CA ILE A 62 -0.18 6.77 1.02
C ILE A 62 0.53 7.35 2.25
N ARG A 63 -0.22 7.96 3.20
CA ARG A 63 0.35 8.48 4.45
C ARG A 63 1.03 7.39 5.26
N PHE A 64 0.39 6.24 5.40
CA PHE A 64 0.94 5.10 6.15
C PHE A 64 2.26 4.62 5.56
N TYR A 65 2.28 4.25 4.27
CA TYR A 65 3.47 3.70 3.63
C TYR A 65 4.63 4.69 3.62
N ARG A 66 4.34 5.96 3.35
CA ARG A 66 5.34 7.04 3.40
C ARG A 66 5.87 7.27 4.82
N LYS A 67 4.99 7.24 5.83
CA LYS A 67 5.38 7.39 7.25
C LYS A 67 6.29 6.25 7.65
N MET A 68 5.90 5.00 7.37
CA MET A 68 6.67 3.78 7.69
C MET A 68 8.00 3.65 6.92
N GLY A 69 8.24 4.49 5.91
CA GLY A 69 9.51 4.51 5.18
C GLY A 69 9.62 3.41 4.13
N TYR A 70 8.49 2.89 3.66
CA TYR A 70 8.46 1.97 2.52
C TYR A 70 8.79 2.72 1.23
N ASP A 71 9.54 2.04 0.36
CA ASP A 71 9.97 2.56 -0.94
C ASP A 71 8.93 2.29 -2.04
N TYR A 72 7.64 2.14 -1.68
CA TYR A 72 6.50 1.99 -2.58
C TYR A 72 5.17 2.27 -1.85
N VAL A 73 4.08 2.35 -2.62
CA VAL A 73 2.71 2.31 -2.12
C VAL A 73 1.96 1.26 -2.95
N PRO A 74 1.34 0.24 -2.35
CA PRO A 74 0.63 -0.77 -3.11
C PRO A 74 -0.64 -0.17 -3.72
N PHE A 75 -0.94 -0.59 -4.95
CA PHE A 75 -2.20 -0.32 -5.60
C PHE A 75 -2.71 -1.63 -6.20
N GLU A 76 -3.72 -2.20 -5.55
CA GLU A 76 -4.32 -3.45 -6.01
C GLU A 76 -5.56 -3.17 -6.84
N ILE A 77 -5.56 -3.72 -8.04
CA ILE A 77 -6.74 -3.77 -8.91
C ILE A 77 -7.20 -5.22 -8.91
N PRO A 78 -8.47 -5.51 -8.56
CA PRO A 78 -8.98 -6.86 -8.67
C PRO A 78 -8.86 -7.34 -10.12
N LEU A 79 -8.41 -8.58 -10.31
CA LEU A 79 -8.38 -9.20 -11.62
C LEU A 79 -9.80 -9.25 -12.20
N ASN A 80 -9.95 -8.91 -13.48
CA ASN A 80 -11.19 -9.08 -14.22
C ASN A 80 -11.40 -10.55 -14.64
N LEU A 81 -11.32 -11.45 -13.67
CA LEU A 81 -11.51 -12.87 -13.83
C LEU A 81 -12.79 -13.30 -13.09
N PRO A 82 -13.62 -14.20 -13.67
CA PRO A 82 -14.78 -14.73 -12.99
C PRO A 82 -14.41 -15.36 -11.65
N ARG A 83 -15.00 -14.86 -10.56
CA ARG A 83 -14.86 -15.45 -9.22
C ARG A 83 -16.02 -16.42 -8.98
N THR A 84 -16.06 -17.50 -9.77
CA THR A 84 -17.14 -18.50 -9.73
C THR A 84 -16.78 -19.73 -8.90
N ASN A 85 -15.73 -19.66 -8.08
CA ASN A 85 -15.35 -20.76 -7.19
C ASN A 85 -16.50 -21.03 -6.22
N ARG A 86 -17.31 -22.06 -6.50
CA ARG A 86 -18.27 -22.64 -5.58
C ARG A 86 -17.52 -23.73 -4.82
N LEU A 87 -17.27 -23.48 -3.54
CA LEU A 87 -16.84 -24.53 -2.60
C LEU A 87 -18.02 -25.44 -2.29
#